data_AF-A0A936GQ26-F1
#
_entry.id   AF-A0A936GQ26-F1
#
_cell.length_a   1.000
_cell.length_b   1.000
_cell.length_c   1.000
_cell.angle_alpha   90.00
_cell.angle_beta   90.00
_cell.angle_gamma   90.00
#
_symmetry.space_group_name_H-M   'P 1'
#
loop_
_entity.id
_entity.type
_entity.pdbx_description
1 polymer ?
#
loop_
_entity_poly.entity_id
_entity_poly.type
_entity_poly.pdbx_seq_one_letter_code
_entity_poly.pdbx_strand_id
1 'polypeptide(L)'
;MGNDNSDESNSPKEQEQKKRGYSDFFAWPVDRQLEEWAIVDSLKESLEKANAVFFNSLIARGRGNDPPDCEATLLEGGKVGIEVTELVDPVAIMAHKNGNTEYSAEWSSEKLIKALTQRLDVKEGSKNIKGGPYDLYVLVIHTDEPKLTFDFTHDLLSKHIFKNYTLINRAFLLMSFDKDHKCCPFIELILKR
;
A
#
# COMPACT_ATOMS: atom_id res chain seq x y z
N MET A 1 11.75 1.01 48.83
CA MET A 1 12.43 0.13 47.86
C MET A 1 11.40 -0.26 46.82
N GLY A 2 11.31 0.52 45.76
CA GLY A 2 10.46 0.21 44.61
C GLY A 2 11.28 -0.60 43.61
N ASN A 3 10.67 -1.63 43.05
CA ASN A 3 11.06 -2.21 41.77
C ASN A 3 9.76 -2.47 41.00
N ASP A 4 9.36 -1.45 40.23
CA ASP A 4 8.53 -1.62 39.05
C ASP A 4 9.40 -2.28 37.99
N ASN A 5 9.10 -3.53 37.64
CA ASN A 5 9.54 -4.13 36.39
C ASN A 5 8.31 -4.26 35.51
N SER A 6 7.99 -3.18 34.80
CA SER A 6 7.12 -3.24 33.62
C SER A 6 7.92 -3.89 32.50
N ASP A 7 7.70 -5.19 32.28
CA ASP A 7 8.03 -5.85 31.02
C ASP A 7 7.16 -5.19 29.92
N GLU A 8 7.71 -4.19 29.26
CA GLU A 8 7.19 -3.70 27.98
C GLU A 8 7.32 -4.83 26.96
N SER A 9 6.22 -5.55 26.79
CA SER A 9 6.02 -6.50 25.70
C SER A 9 6.08 -5.77 24.36
N ASN A 10 7.27 -5.68 23.77
CA ASN A 10 7.42 -5.24 22.39
C ASN A 10 6.61 -6.16 21.47
N SER A 11 5.80 -5.56 20.61
CA SER A 11 4.96 -6.26 19.64
C SER A 11 5.83 -7.07 18.66
N PRO A 12 5.35 -8.22 18.14
CA PRO A 12 6.04 -8.96 17.09
C PRO A 12 6.47 -8.08 15.89
N LYS A 13 5.68 -7.04 15.57
CA LYS A 13 5.97 -6.08 14.49
C LYS A 13 7.23 -5.23 14.73
N GLU A 14 7.65 -5.02 15.98
CA GLU A 14 8.79 -4.15 16.34
C GLU A 14 10.14 -4.89 16.33
N GLN A 15 10.14 -6.20 16.60
CA GLN A 15 11.37 -7.01 16.68
C GLN A 15 11.93 -7.37 15.30
N GLU A 16 11.11 -7.36 14.26
CA GLU A 16 11.47 -7.84 12.93
C GLU A 16 12.15 -6.79 12.03
N GLN A 17 12.14 -5.50 12.38
CA GLN A 17 12.77 -4.44 11.58
C GLN A 17 14.31 -4.55 11.51
N LYS A 18 14.97 -5.28 12.42
CA LYS A 18 16.45 -5.27 12.56
C LYS A 18 17.22 -6.24 11.65
N LYS A 19 16.56 -7.04 10.80
CA LYS A 19 17.22 -8.11 10.01
C LYS A 19 16.87 -8.19 8.52
N ARG A 20 16.14 -7.21 7.97
CA ARG A 20 15.49 -7.35 6.66
C ARG A 20 16.36 -6.82 5.51
N GLY A 21 16.26 -7.44 4.33
CA GLY A 21 16.80 -6.90 3.09
C GLY A 21 15.99 -5.69 2.61
N TYR A 22 16.44 -5.05 1.53
CA TYR A 22 15.76 -3.89 0.96
C TYR A 22 14.37 -4.29 0.45
N SER A 23 13.37 -3.49 0.81
CA SER A 23 11.95 -3.63 0.45
C SER A 23 11.27 -4.94 0.89
N ASP A 24 11.60 -5.46 2.07
CA ASP A 24 10.99 -6.70 2.62
C ASP A 24 9.94 -6.43 3.72
N PHE A 25 9.28 -5.25 3.78
CA PHE A 25 8.25 -5.07 4.81
C PHE A 25 7.01 -5.90 4.48
N PHE A 26 6.59 -5.89 3.21
CA PHE A 26 5.47 -6.69 2.71
C PHE A 26 5.87 -8.03 2.08
N ALA A 27 7.15 -8.26 1.78
CA ALA A 27 7.56 -9.49 1.10
C ALA A 27 7.40 -10.75 1.99
N TRP A 28 6.40 -11.59 1.69
CA TRP A 28 6.22 -12.90 2.32
C TRP A 28 6.58 -14.02 1.33
N PRO A 29 7.64 -14.83 1.57
CA PRO A 29 8.23 -15.71 0.54
C PRO A 29 7.36 -16.84 -0.03
N VAL A 30 6.14 -17.08 0.47
CA VAL A 30 5.39 -18.32 0.16
C VAL A 30 3.97 -18.07 -0.37
N ASP A 31 3.34 -16.92 -0.10
CA ASP A 31 1.97 -16.66 -0.55
C ASP A 31 1.68 -15.19 -0.88
N ARG A 32 1.76 -14.87 -2.17
CA ARG A 32 1.41 -13.55 -2.72
C ARG A 32 -0.02 -13.12 -2.37
N GLN A 33 -0.96 -14.06 -2.23
CA GLN A 33 -2.35 -13.71 -1.89
C GLN A 33 -2.46 -13.21 -0.46
N LEU A 34 -1.72 -13.86 0.45
CA LEU A 34 -1.64 -13.44 1.84
C LEU A 34 -0.97 -12.07 1.97
N GLU A 35 0.06 -11.82 1.17
CA GLU A 35 0.73 -10.51 1.09
C GLU A 35 -0.24 -9.41 0.61
N GLU A 36 -0.92 -9.62 -0.52
CA GLU A 36 -1.90 -8.65 -1.06
C GLU A 36 -3.04 -8.39 -0.06
N TRP A 37 -3.55 -9.44 0.59
CA TRP A 37 -4.55 -9.28 1.66
C TRP A 37 -4.00 -8.48 2.86
N ALA A 38 -2.80 -8.79 3.32
CA ALA A 38 -2.19 -8.12 4.47
C ALA A 38 -1.89 -6.63 4.19
N ILE A 39 -1.57 -6.28 2.94
CA ILE A 39 -1.44 -4.88 2.50
C ILE A 39 -2.77 -4.15 2.64
N VAL A 40 -3.86 -4.74 2.14
CA VAL A 40 -5.19 -4.12 2.20
C VAL A 40 -5.72 -4.06 3.64
N ASP A 41 -5.45 -5.09 4.44
CA ASP A 41 -5.80 -5.09 5.87
C ASP A 41 -5.01 -4.01 6.63
N SER A 42 -3.73 -3.81 6.31
CA SER A 42 -2.93 -2.71 6.87
C SER A 42 -3.50 -1.33 6.51
N LEU A 43 -3.97 -1.15 5.26
CA LEU A 43 -4.69 0.07 4.87
C LEU A 43 -5.98 0.24 5.69
N LYS A 44 -6.75 -0.84 5.88
CA LYS A 44 -7.98 -0.82 6.68
C LYS A 44 -7.69 -0.41 8.13
N GLU A 45 -6.69 -1.01 8.78
CA GLU A 45 -6.26 -0.62 10.15
C GLU A 45 -5.93 0.88 10.23
N SER A 46 -5.21 1.42 9.24
CA SER A 46 -4.85 2.83 9.22
C SER A 46 -6.03 3.75 8.94
N LEU A 47 -6.94 3.35 8.05
CA LEU A 47 -8.20 4.08 7.80
C LEU A 47 -9.09 4.09 9.05
N GLU A 48 -9.16 2.98 9.79
CA GLU A 48 -9.90 2.91 11.07
C GLU A 48 -9.32 3.87 12.10
N LYS A 49 -7.99 3.90 12.26
CA LYS A 49 -7.31 4.88 13.15
C LYS A 49 -7.59 6.33 12.76
N ALA A 50 -7.73 6.59 11.46
CA ALA A 50 -8.06 7.91 10.93
C ALA A 50 -9.57 8.23 10.94
N ASN A 51 -10.44 7.34 11.44
CA ASN A 51 -11.90 7.43 11.32
C ASN A 51 -12.40 7.63 9.87
N ALA A 52 -11.69 7.05 8.91
CA ALA A 52 -11.93 7.19 7.47
C ALA A 52 -12.25 5.85 6.77
N VAL A 53 -12.45 4.78 7.54
CA VAL A 53 -12.82 3.46 7.02
C VAL A 53 -14.16 3.52 6.28
N PHE A 54 -14.22 2.85 5.13
CA PHE A 54 -15.39 2.86 4.24
C PHE A 54 -15.76 1.46 3.72
N PHE A 55 -15.02 0.44 4.13
CA PHE A 55 -15.28 -0.94 3.76
C PHE A 55 -15.02 -1.90 4.92
N ASN A 56 -15.59 -3.10 4.84
CA ASN A 56 -15.42 -4.21 5.78
C ASN A 56 -15.40 -5.55 5.03
N SER A 57 -15.31 -6.66 5.77
CA SER A 57 -15.43 -8.03 5.22
C SER A 57 -14.45 -8.33 4.08
N LEU A 58 -13.17 -8.00 4.30
CA LEU A 58 -12.08 -8.18 3.32
C LEU A 58 -11.81 -9.67 3.05
N ILE A 59 -11.80 -10.04 1.77
CA ILE A 59 -11.48 -11.38 1.29
C ILE A 59 -10.44 -11.31 0.16
N ALA A 60 -9.49 -12.26 0.15
CA ALA A 60 -8.59 -12.46 -0.98
C ALA A 60 -9.29 -13.24 -2.09
N ARG A 61 -9.05 -12.89 -3.36
CA ARG A 61 -9.66 -13.57 -4.52
C ARG A 61 -8.92 -14.83 -4.95
N GLY A 62 -7.61 -14.83 -4.74
CA GLY A 62 -6.71 -15.92 -5.04
C GLY A 62 -6.37 -16.12 -6.52
N ARG A 63 -5.36 -16.96 -6.77
CA ARG A 63 -4.78 -17.13 -8.11
C ARG A 63 -5.83 -17.47 -9.18
N GLY A 64 -5.76 -16.72 -10.29
CA GLY A 64 -6.63 -16.93 -11.44
C GLY A 64 -7.99 -16.24 -11.31
N ASN A 65 -8.24 -15.54 -10.20
CA ASN A 65 -9.39 -14.68 -10.00
C ASN A 65 -9.04 -13.19 -10.12
N ASP A 66 -7.78 -12.84 -10.36
CA ASP A 66 -7.40 -11.43 -10.52
C ASP A 66 -7.63 -10.97 -11.97
N PRO A 67 -7.93 -9.67 -12.20
CA PRO A 67 -8.28 -8.64 -11.21
C PRO A 67 -9.78 -8.67 -10.77
N PRO A 68 -10.14 -8.15 -9.57
CA PRO A 68 -9.26 -7.58 -8.55
C PRO A 68 -8.55 -8.62 -7.69
N ASP A 69 -7.53 -8.20 -6.93
CA ASP A 69 -6.76 -9.06 -5.99
C ASP A 69 -7.54 -9.36 -4.70
N CYS A 70 -8.32 -8.39 -4.22
CA CYS A 70 -9.19 -8.50 -3.05
C CYS A 70 -10.62 -7.99 -3.33
N GLU A 71 -11.58 -8.50 -2.56
CA GLU A 71 -12.94 -7.92 -2.48
C GLU A 71 -13.27 -7.51 -1.04
N ALA A 72 -14.12 -6.52 -0.92
CA ALA A 72 -14.70 -6.09 0.35
C ALA A 72 -16.14 -5.62 0.15
N THR A 73 -16.81 -5.29 1.24
CA THR A 73 -18.17 -4.70 1.22
C THR A 73 -18.12 -3.27 1.76
N LEU A 74 -18.80 -2.33 1.11
CA LEU A 74 -18.98 -0.98 1.65
C LEU A 74 -19.73 -1.02 3.00
N LEU A 75 -19.55 -0.02 3.85
CA LEU A 75 -20.25 0.01 5.15
C LEU A 75 -21.77 0.07 5.01
N GLU A 76 -22.26 0.77 3.99
CA GLU A 76 -23.66 0.89 3.60
C GLU A 76 -24.18 -0.29 2.75
N GLY A 77 -23.32 -1.27 2.45
CA GLY A 77 -23.57 -2.33 1.49
C GLY A 77 -23.11 -1.94 0.07
N GLY A 78 -22.81 -2.95 -0.75
CA GLY A 78 -22.20 -2.77 -2.07
C GLY A 78 -20.82 -3.41 -2.14
N LYS A 79 -20.36 -3.75 -3.34
CA LYS A 79 -19.12 -4.48 -3.57
C LYS A 79 -17.97 -3.54 -3.87
N VAL A 80 -16.85 -3.76 -3.19
CA VAL A 80 -15.57 -3.08 -3.45
C VAL A 80 -14.60 -4.07 -4.08
N GLY A 81 -14.08 -3.73 -5.27
CA GLY A 81 -12.93 -4.41 -5.85
C GLY A 81 -11.66 -3.67 -5.46
N ILE A 82 -10.65 -4.38 -4.97
CA ILE A 82 -9.40 -3.78 -4.49
C ILE A 82 -8.23 -4.42 -5.22
N GLU A 83 -7.48 -3.60 -5.95
CA GLU A 83 -6.26 -3.99 -6.65
C GLU A 83 -5.04 -3.51 -5.87
N VAL A 84 -3.99 -4.32 -5.82
CA VAL A 84 -2.73 -4.03 -5.14
C VAL A 84 -1.59 -3.91 -6.16
N THR A 85 -0.67 -2.98 -5.92
CA THR A 85 0.58 -2.87 -6.69
C THR A 85 1.69 -2.21 -5.89
N GLU A 86 2.93 -2.59 -6.14
CA GLU A 86 4.09 -2.08 -5.41
C GLU A 86 4.80 -0.92 -6.12
N LEU A 87 4.91 0.25 -5.50
CA LEU A 87 5.80 1.31 -5.94
C LEU A 87 7.21 1.09 -5.41
N VAL A 88 8.12 0.77 -6.32
CA VAL A 88 9.53 0.50 -6.05
C VAL A 88 10.35 0.97 -7.26
N ASP A 89 11.57 1.43 -7.02
CA ASP A 89 12.46 1.85 -8.08
C ASP A 89 13.11 0.65 -8.79
N PRO A 90 12.96 0.52 -10.12
CA PRO A 90 13.49 -0.64 -10.84
C PRO A 90 15.02 -0.68 -10.86
N VAL A 91 15.71 0.46 -10.75
CA VAL A 91 17.18 0.50 -10.68
C VAL A 91 17.65 0.00 -9.31
N ALA A 92 16.96 0.36 -8.22
CA ALA A 92 17.26 -0.18 -6.90
C ALA A 92 17.09 -1.71 -6.84
N ILE A 93 16.00 -2.24 -7.42
CA ILE A 93 15.82 -3.69 -7.54
C ILE A 93 17.00 -4.33 -8.28
N MET A 94 17.42 -3.76 -9.41
CA MET A 94 18.54 -4.31 -10.19
C MET A 94 19.87 -4.22 -9.43
N ALA A 95 20.14 -3.11 -8.73
CA ALA A 95 21.34 -2.94 -7.92
C ALA A 95 21.42 -4.00 -6.81
N HIS A 96 20.31 -4.24 -6.10
CA HIS A 96 20.20 -5.28 -5.08
C HIS A 96 20.42 -6.68 -5.66
N LYS A 97 19.79 -7.00 -6.80
CA LYS A 97 20.02 -8.28 -7.49
C LYS A 97 21.47 -8.50 -7.93
N ASN A 98 22.19 -7.42 -8.20
CA ASN A 98 23.60 -7.44 -8.55
C ASN A 98 24.54 -7.40 -7.33
N GLY A 99 24.00 -7.52 -6.11
CA GLY A 99 24.77 -7.57 -4.86
C GLY A 99 25.13 -6.21 -4.26
N ASN A 100 24.69 -5.10 -4.86
CA ASN A 100 24.84 -3.78 -4.24
C ASN A 100 23.65 -3.50 -3.32
N THR A 101 23.74 -3.97 -2.08
CA THR A 101 22.65 -3.85 -1.11
C THR A 101 22.57 -2.51 -0.40
N GLU A 102 23.50 -1.59 -0.65
CA GLU A 102 23.52 -0.24 -0.06
C GLU A 102 22.88 0.80 -1.00
N TYR A 103 22.55 0.41 -2.23
CA TYR A 103 21.93 1.31 -3.18
C TYR A 103 20.50 1.65 -2.73
N SER A 104 20.26 2.92 -2.45
CA SER A 104 18.93 3.47 -2.28
C SER A 104 18.55 4.29 -3.50
N ALA A 105 17.32 4.16 -3.98
CA ALA A 105 16.82 5.04 -5.01
C ALA A 105 16.70 6.48 -4.49
N GLU A 106 17.13 7.43 -5.32
CA GLU A 106 16.81 8.84 -5.11
C GLU A 106 15.42 9.13 -5.68
N TRP A 107 14.60 9.84 -4.91
CA TRP A 107 13.22 10.18 -5.27
C TRP A 107 13.03 11.69 -5.34
N SER A 108 12.82 12.20 -6.55
CA SER A 108 12.34 13.57 -6.76
C SER A 108 10.81 13.58 -6.82
N SER A 109 10.21 14.76 -6.61
CA SER A 109 8.76 14.94 -6.75
C SER A 109 8.24 14.52 -8.13
N GLU A 110 8.96 14.87 -9.19
CA GLU A 110 8.62 14.48 -10.56
C GLU A 110 8.67 12.96 -10.76
N LYS A 111 9.72 12.31 -10.25
CA LYS A 111 9.88 10.86 -10.34
C LYS A 111 8.76 10.13 -9.61
N LEU A 112 8.39 10.57 -8.41
CA LEU A 112 7.29 10.00 -7.64
C LEU A 112 5.95 10.14 -8.38
N ILE A 113 5.61 11.36 -8.82
CA ILE A 113 4.36 11.62 -9.56
C ILE A 113 4.29 10.78 -10.83
N LYS A 114 5.39 10.71 -11.59
CA LYS A 114 5.48 9.90 -12.81
C LYS A 114 5.26 8.43 -12.53
N ALA A 115 5.90 7.89 -11.48
CA ALA A 115 5.77 6.48 -11.12
C ALA A 115 4.34 6.13 -10.65
N LEU A 116 3.72 6.98 -9.81
CA LEU A 116 2.32 6.81 -9.40
C LEU A 116 1.36 6.86 -10.59
N THR A 117 1.56 7.83 -11.49
CA THR A 117 0.76 7.97 -12.72
C THR A 117 0.86 6.70 -13.59
N GLN A 118 2.07 6.16 -13.75
CA GLN A 118 2.27 4.91 -14.50
C GLN A 118 1.50 3.73 -13.89
N ARG A 119 1.44 3.61 -12.56
CA ARG A 119 0.68 2.53 -11.90
C ARG A 119 -0.81 2.69 -12.06
N LEU A 120 -1.31 3.91 -11.88
CA LEU A 120 -2.72 4.23 -12.15
C LEU A 120 -3.08 3.90 -13.60
N ASP A 121 -2.27 4.33 -14.57
CA ASP A 121 -2.50 4.11 -16.00
C ASP A 121 -2.52 2.63 -16.39
N VAL A 122 -1.58 1.84 -15.87
CA VAL A 122 -1.53 0.40 -16.14
C VAL A 122 -2.77 -0.30 -15.58
N LYS A 123 -3.17 0.03 -14.34
CA LYS A 123 -4.29 -0.63 -13.67
C LYS A 123 -5.64 -0.18 -14.20
N GLU A 124 -5.79 1.07 -14.63
CA GLU A 124 -6.96 1.56 -15.35
C GLU A 124 -7.22 0.76 -16.63
N GLY A 125 -6.17 0.38 -17.35
CA GLY A 125 -6.25 -0.42 -18.57
C GLY A 125 -6.60 -1.89 -18.37
N SER A 126 -6.88 -2.32 -17.14
CA SER A 126 -7.19 -3.72 -16.81
C SER A 126 -8.46 -4.18 -17.52
N LYS A 127 -8.38 -5.35 -18.15
CA LYS A 127 -9.50 -5.98 -18.89
C LYS A 127 -10.00 -7.21 -18.14
N ASN A 128 -11.25 -7.58 -18.39
CA ASN A 128 -11.88 -8.77 -17.82
C ASN A 128 -11.92 -8.78 -16.28
N ILE A 129 -12.28 -7.64 -15.69
CA ILE A 129 -12.52 -7.54 -14.24
C ILE A 129 -13.53 -8.61 -13.81
N LYS A 130 -13.14 -9.48 -12.89
CA LYS A 130 -13.92 -10.65 -12.47
C LYS A 130 -14.70 -10.35 -11.20
N GLY A 131 -15.82 -11.05 -10.97
CA GLY A 131 -16.66 -10.91 -9.77
C GLY A 131 -17.56 -9.67 -9.71
N GLY A 132 -17.36 -8.73 -10.64
CA GLY A 132 -18.13 -7.50 -10.74
C GLY A 132 -19.59 -7.71 -11.21
N PRO A 133 -20.35 -6.60 -11.39
CA PRO A 133 -19.90 -5.21 -11.25
C PRO A 133 -19.54 -4.84 -9.80
N TYR A 134 -18.64 -3.87 -9.66
CA TYR A 134 -18.25 -3.28 -8.37
C TYR A 134 -18.83 -1.87 -8.29
N ASP A 135 -19.33 -1.51 -7.10
CA ASP A 135 -19.82 -0.16 -6.80
C ASP A 135 -18.64 0.80 -6.57
N LEU A 136 -17.51 0.25 -6.11
CA LEU A 136 -16.26 0.98 -5.92
C LEU A 136 -15.07 0.12 -6.32
N TYR A 137 -14.16 0.68 -7.10
CA TYR A 137 -12.88 0.06 -7.43
C TYR A 137 -11.73 0.89 -6.84
N VAL A 138 -10.93 0.26 -6.00
CA VAL A 138 -9.84 0.89 -5.24
C VAL A 138 -8.50 0.36 -5.73
N LEU A 139 -7.54 1.25 -5.95
CA LEU A 139 -6.14 0.89 -6.14
C LEU A 139 -5.33 1.19 -4.87
N VAL A 140 -4.66 0.18 -4.33
CA VAL A 140 -3.70 0.32 -3.23
C VAL A 140 -2.29 0.19 -3.81
N ILE A 141 -1.55 1.29 -3.79
CA ILE A 141 -0.15 1.33 -4.18
C ILE A 141 0.66 1.27 -2.89
N HIS A 142 1.36 0.17 -2.59
CA HIS A 142 2.21 0.10 -1.40
C HIS A 142 3.68 0.40 -1.74
N THR A 143 4.46 0.87 -0.78
CA THR A 143 5.90 1.09 -0.97
C THR A 143 6.68 0.85 0.31
N ASP A 144 7.87 0.27 0.13
CA ASP A 144 8.88 0.09 1.17
C ASP A 144 10.15 0.91 0.87
N GLU A 145 10.04 1.90 -0.01
CA GLU A 145 11.14 2.80 -0.38
C GLU A 145 11.50 3.73 0.80
N PRO A 146 12.68 3.59 1.43
CA PRO A 146 13.00 4.28 2.68
C PRO A 146 13.11 5.80 2.55
N LYS A 147 13.27 6.31 1.32
CA LYS A 147 13.31 7.74 1.01
C LYS A 147 11.92 8.36 0.78
N LEU A 148 10.88 7.54 0.60
CA LEU A 148 9.50 7.99 0.46
C LEU A 148 8.83 8.05 1.84
N THR A 149 9.24 9.02 2.67
CA THR A 149 8.64 9.23 3.99
C THR A 149 7.23 9.81 3.89
N PHE A 150 6.44 9.66 4.96
CA PHE A 150 5.09 10.24 5.02
C PHE A 150 5.11 11.75 4.82
N ASP A 151 5.97 12.48 5.53
CA ASP A 151 6.04 13.95 5.41
C ASP A 151 6.36 14.42 4.00
N PHE A 152 7.34 13.78 3.35
CA PHE A 152 7.74 14.12 1.98
C PHE A 152 6.61 13.85 0.99
N THR A 153 6.00 12.67 1.08
CA THR A 153 4.95 12.25 0.16
C THR A 153 3.65 13.01 0.40
N HIS A 154 3.27 13.27 1.64
CA HIS A 154 2.04 13.96 2.01
C HIS A 154 2.04 15.41 1.54
N ASP A 155 3.11 16.17 1.78
CA ASP A 155 3.19 17.58 1.35
C ASP A 155 3.06 17.75 -0.17
N LEU A 156 3.60 16.78 -0.92
CA LEU A 156 3.54 16.77 -2.37
C LEU A 156 2.17 16.31 -2.89
N LEU A 157 1.70 15.15 -2.44
CA LEU A 157 0.55 14.46 -3.02
C LEU A 157 -0.79 15.06 -2.58
N SER A 158 -0.86 15.70 -1.41
CA SER A 158 -2.05 16.44 -0.96
C SER A 158 -2.44 17.61 -1.88
N LYS A 159 -1.52 18.06 -2.74
CA LYS A 159 -1.72 19.18 -3.68
C LYS A 159 -1.77 18.71 -5.14
N HIS A 160 -1.39 17.47 -5.41
CA HIS A 160 -1.32 16.94 -6.76
C HIS A 160 -2.64 16.29 -7.17
N ILE A 161 -3.21 16.74 -8.28
CA ILE A 161 -4.45 16.19 -8.84
C ILE A 161 -4.08 15.31 -10.03
N PHE A 162 -4.31 14.01 -9.89
CA PHE A 162 -4.18 13.05 -10.98
C PHE A 162 -5.38 13.18 -11.94
N LYS A 163 -5.23 12.70 -13.17
CA LYS A 163 -6.31 12.72 -14.16
C LYS A 163 -7.53 11.88 -13.71
N ASN A 164 -8.63 12.01 -14.44
CA ASN A 164 -9.80 11.19 -14.22
C ASN A 164 -9.58 9.77 -14.74
N TYR A 165 -10.08 8.78 -14.00
CA TYR A 165 -10.01 7.36 -14.29
C TYR A 165 -11.44 6.81 -14.31
N THR A 166 -11.74 5.93 -15.27
CA THR A 166 -13.09 5.38 -15.45
C THR A 166 -13.32 4.13 -14.62
N LEU A 167 -12.29 3.30 -14.44
CA LEU A 167 -12.36 2.12 -13.57
C LEU A 167 -12.03 2.51 -12.13
N ILE A 168 -10.90 3.18 -11.90
CA ILE A 168 -10.39 3.45 -10.54
C ILE A 168 -11.15 4.63 -9.91
N ASN A 169 -11.94 4.35 -8.87
CA ASN A 169 -12.70 5.38 -8.15
C ASN A 169 -11.89 6.05 -7.04
N ARG A 170 -11.01 5.29 -6.37
CA ARG A 170 -10.13 5.77 -5.30
C ARG A 170 -8.77 5.12 -5.42
N ALA A 171 -7.73 5.84 -5.04
CA ALA A 171 -6.38 5.31 -5.00
C ALA A 171 -5.64 5.76 -3.74
N PHE A 172 -4.83 4.88 -3.18
CA PHE A 172 -4.08 5.13 -1.95
C PHE A 172 -2.61 4.80 -2.17
N LEU A 173 -1.72 5.65 -1.65
CA LEU A 173 -0.32 5.29 -1.40
C LEU A 173 -0.21 4.83 0.06
N LEU A 174 0.17 3.58 0.29
CA LEU A 174 0.42 3.00 1.60
C LEU A 174 1.94 2.82 1.81
N MET A 175 2.46 3.30 2.92
CA MET A 175 3.88 3.16 3.27
C MET A 175 4.08 2.04 4.30
N SER A 176 5.31 1.54 4.45
CA SER A 176 5.66 0.59 5.50
C SER A 176 5.33 1.12 6.91
N PHE A 177 5.30 0.23 7.88
CA PHE A 177 5.01 0.58 9.28
C PHE A 177 5.92 1.68 9.81
N ASP A 178 5.30 2.75 10.28
CA ASP A 178 5.93 3.87 10.95
C ASP A 178 5.68 3.77 12.46
N LYS A 179 6.77 3.82 13.23
CA LYS A 179 6.74 3.74 14.69
C LYS A 179 6.12 4.96 15.34
N ASP A 180 6.30 6.13 14.75
CA ASP A 180 5.79 7.39 15.29
C ASP A 180 4.27 7.45 15.13
N HIS A 181 3.77 6.92 14.01
CA HIS A 181 2.33 6.81 13.71
C HIS A 181 1.69 5.52 14.24
N LYS A 182 2.49 4.53 14.65
CA LYS A 182 2.07 3.18 15.10
C LYS A 182 1.15 2.48 14.10
N CYS A 183 1.31 2.73 12.80
CA CYS A 183 0.53 2.14 11.72
C CYS A 183 1.33 2.21 10.39
N CYS A 184 0.76 1.67 9.32
CA CYS A 184 1.24 1.89 7.96
C CYS A 184 0.58 3.18 7.43
N PRO A 185 1.26 4.33 7.41
CA PRO A 185 0.60 5.58 7.06
C PRO A 185 0.18 5.57 5.59
N PHE A 186 -0.91 6.27 5.28
CA PHE A 186 -1.50 6.29 3.95
C PHE A 186 -1.77 7.71 3.47
N ILE A 187 -1.79 7.89 2.15
CA ILE A 187 -2.24 9.11 1.49
C ILE A 187 -3.28 8.71 0.45
N GLU A 188 -4.48 9.28 0.53
CA GLU A 188 -5.45 9.18 -0.56
C GLU A 188 -5.04 10.13 -1.70
N LEU A 189 -4.91 9.58 -2.90
CA LEU A 189 -4.54 10.34 -4.09
C LEU A 189 -5.76 11.09 -4.62
N ILE A 190 -5.59 12.38 -4.90
CA ILE A 190 -6.68 13.21 -5.43
C ILE A 190 -6.85 12.93 -6.92
N LEU A 191 -7.90 12.20 -7.27
CA LEU A 191 -8.28 11.95 -8.66
C LEU A 191 -9.27 13.03 -9.14
N LYS A 192 -9.07 13.54 -10.36
CA LYS A 192 -10.03 14.44 -10.99
C LYS A 192 -11.36 13.71 -11.18
N ARG A 193 -12.47 14.35 -10.80
CA ARG A 193 -13.84 13.86 -11.03
C ARG A 193 -14.50 14.58 -12.21
#